data_AF-A0A1W9T116-F1
#
_entry.id   AF-A0A1W9T116-F1
#
_cell.length_a   1.000
_cell.length_b   1.000
_cell.length_c   1.000
_cell.angle_alpha   90.00
_cell.angle_beta   90.00
_cell.angle_gamma   90.00
#
_symmetry.space_group_name_H-M   'P 1'
#
loop_
_entity.id
_entity.type
_entity.pdbx_description
1 polymer ?
#
loop_
_entity_poly.entity_id
_entity_poly.type
_entity_poly.pdbx_seq_one_letter_code
_entity_poly.pdbx_strand_id
1 'polypeptide(L)' 'MGKLLEKLPLYQFERINRGTVVNMNYLKEINWRKKQCVLVAGDITEKFPVSSSFLRSL' A
#
# COMPACT_ATOMS: atom_id res chain seq x y z
N MET A 1 3.54 -13.64 -4.26
CA MET A 1 3.71 -12.16 -4.30
C MET A 1 5.11 -11.69 -4.65
N GLY A 2 6.21 -12.39 -4.30
CA GLY A 2 7.58 -11.96 -4.65
C GLY A 2 7.77 -11.67 -6.15
N LYS A 3 7.34 -12.58 -7.02
CA LYS A 3 7.44 -12.46 -8.49
C LYS A 3 6.69 -11.26 -9.12
N LEU A 4 5.74 -10.66 -8.40
CA LEU A 4 4.96 -9.53 -8.92
C LEU A 4 5.69 -8.20 -8.70
N LEU A 5 6.30 -8.03 -7.51
CA LEU A 5 7.11 -6.85 -7.19
C LEU A 5 8.33 -6.73 -8.11
N GLU A 6 8.96 -7.86 -8.46
CA GLU A 6 10.12 -7.89 -9.36
C GLU A 6 9.85 -7.36 -10.77
N LYS A 7 8.58 -7.33 -11.20
CA LYS A 7 8.17 -6.87 -12.54
C LYS A 7 7.58 -5.46 -12.54
N LEU A 8 7.37 -4.86 -11.37
CA LEU A 8 6.78 -3.54 -11.23
C LEU A 8 7.88 -2.49 -11.00
N PRO A 9 7.69 -1.24 -11.46
CA PRO A 9 8.64 -0.18 -11.18
C PRO A 9 8.73 0.04 -9.66
N LEU A 10 9.86 -0.36 -9.08
CA LEU A 10 10.07 -0.50 -7.63
C LEU A 10 9.76 0.78 -6.83
N TYR A 11 9.96 1.95 -7.42
CA TYR A 11 9.75 3.24 -6.75
C TYR A 11 8.27 3.62 -6.58
N GLN A 12 7.35 2.94 -7.28
CA GLN A 12 5.93 3.27 -7.25
C GLN A 12 5.10 2.24 -6.50
N PHE A 13 5.61 1.04 -6.25
CA PHE A 13 4.85 -0.05 -5.67
C PHE A 13 5.45 -0.51 -4.35
N GLU A 14 4.63 -0.48 -3.31
CA GLU A 14 5.02 -0.83 -1.95
C GLU A 14 4.20 -1.99 -1.43
N ARG A 15 4.84 -2.86 -0.65
CA ARG A 15 4.17 -4.00 -0.02
C ARG A 15 3.64 -3.61 1.35
N ILE A 16 2.37 -3.22 1.41
CA ILE A 16 1.73 -2.76 2.64
C ILE A 16 1.39 -3.87 3.63
N ASN A 17 1.24 -5.12 3.16
CA ASN A 17 1.05 -6.30 4.00
C ASN A 17 1.48 -7.58 3.25
N ARG A 18 1.40 -8.75 3.91
CA ARG A 18 1.87 -10.03 3.33
C ARG A 18 1.17 -10.41 2.00
N GLY A 19 -0.05 -9.97 1.78
CA GLY A 19 -0.88 -10.31 0.64
C GLY A 19 -1.36 -9.12 -0.17
N THR A 20 -0.77 -7.93 0.00
CA THR A 20 -1.18 -6.74 -0.73
C THR A 20 0.05 -5.88 -1.09
N VAL A 21 0.13 -5.53 -2.37
CA VAL A 21 1.06 -4.56 -2.94
C VAL A 21 0.22 -3.46 -3.55
N VAL A 22 0.57 -2.20 -3.29
CA VAL A 22 -0.19 -1.05 -3.76
C VAL A 22 0.71 -0.07 -4.50
N ASN A 23 0.13 0.66 -5.44
CA ASN A 23 0.82 1.79 -6.04
C ASN A 23 0.70 3.02 -5.12
N MET A 24 1.85 3.53 -4.68
CA MET A 24 1.95 4.66 -3.75
C MET A 24 1.52 5.98 -4.37
N ASN A 25 1.49 6.10 -5.70
CA ASN A 25 0.96 7.30 -6.37
C ASN A 25 -0.53 7.51 -6.10
N TYR A 26 -1.27 6.44 -5.78
CA TYR A 26 -2.68 6.52 -5.42
C TYR A 26 -2.90 6.59 -3.91
N LEU A 27 -1.86 6.59 -3.10
CA LEU A 27 -2.00 6.69 -1.65
C LEU A 27 -2.45 8.09 -1.25
N LYS A 28 -3.60 8.19 -0.59
CA LYS A 28 -4.14 9.45 -0.08
C LYS A 28 -3.86 9.65 1.41
N GLU A 29 -4.07 8.61 2.22
CA GLU A 29 -3.91 8.70 3.68
C GLU A 29 -3.47 7.35 4.26
N ILE A 30 -2.66 7.41 5.33
CA ILE A 30 -2.39 6.27 6.23
C ILE A 30 -2.92 6.59 7.61
N ASN A 31 -3.88 5.79 8.09
CA ASN A 31 -4.40 5.87 9.44
C ASN A 31 -3.67 4.89 10.36
N TRP A 32 -2.70 5.40 11.12
CA TRP A 32 -1.86 4.62 12.02
C TRP A 32 -2.66 3.96 13.16
N ARG A 33 -3.69 4.65 13.68
CA ARG A 33 -4.54 4.12 14.76
C ARG A 33 -5.38 2.93 14.31
N LYS A 34 -5.95 3.02 13.11
CA LYS A 34 -6.77 1.96 12.51
C LYS A 34 -5.96 0.93 11.73
N LYS A 35 -4.65 1.16 11.55
CA LYS A 35 -3.74 0.33 10.72
C LYS A 35 -4.29 0.09 9.32
N GLN A 36 -4.71 1.17 8.66
CA GLN A 36 -5.27 1.12 7.30
C GLN A 36 -4.70 2.24 6.44
N CYS A 37 -4.59 2.00 5.14
CA CYS A 37 -4.32 3.02 4.14
C CYS A 37 -5.55 3.23 3.25
N VAL A 38 -5.69 4.43 2.72
CA VAL A 38 -6.74 4.82 1.77
C VAL A 38 -6.07 5.11 0.44
N LEU A 39 -6.49 4.39 -0.60
CA LEU A 39 -6.06 4.61 -1.97
C LEU A 39 -7.18 5.31 -2.74
N VAL A 40 -6.83 6.29 -3.57
CA VAL A 40 -7.75 6.99 -4.46
C VAL A 40 -7.18 7.02 -5.88
N ALA A 41 -7.92 6.44 -6.82
CA ALA A 41 -7.58 6.41 -8.24
C ALA A 41 -8.80 6.81 -9.06
N GLY A 42 -8.86 8.09 -9.47
CA GLY A 42 -10.08 8.67 -10.06
C GLY A 42 -11.24 8.65 -9.06
N ASP A 43 -12.37 8.08 -9.46
CA ASP A 43 -13.57 7.96 -8.63
C ASP A 43 -13.56 6.75 -7.68
N ILE A 44 -12.53 5.92 -7.75
CA ILE A 44 -12.40 4.72 -6.90
C ILE A 44 -11.66 5.10 -5.62
N THR A 45 -12.30 4.84 -4.48
CA THR A 45 -11.68 4.94 -3.15
C THR A 45 -11.72 3.58 -2.46
N GLU A 46 -10.54 3.01 -2.20
CA GLU A 46 -10.41 1.71 -1.55
C GLU A 46 -9.60 1.83 -0.26
N LYS A 47 -9.87 0.93 0.69
CA LYS A 47 -9.19 0.89 1.99
C LYS A 47 -8.57 -0.46 2.20
N PHE A 48 -7.27 -0.47 2.51
CA PHE A 48 -6.53 -1.70 2.75
C PHE A 48 -5.92 -1.72 4.15
N PRO A 49 -5.94 -2.88 4.84
CA PRO A 49 -5.20 -3.03 6.08
C PRO A 49 -3.70 -3.03 5.80
N VAL A 50 -2.94 -2.36 6.68
CA VAL A 50 -1.48 -2.32 6.62
C VAL A 50 -0.86 -3.10 7.77
N SER A 51 0.29 -3.73 7.53
CA SER A 51 0.99 -4.45 8.58
C SER A 51 1.74 -3.50 9.52
N SER A 52 1.91 -3.92 10.78
CA SER A 52 2.75 -3.18 11.73
C SER A 52 4.22 -3.08 11.31
N SER A 53 4.69 -3.95 10.41
CA SER A 53 6.03 -3.87 9.84
C SER A 53 6.14 -2.73 8.83
N PHE A 54 5.14 -2.60 7.95
CA PHE A 54 5.06 -1.51 6.97
C PHE A 54 4.93 -0.15 7.66
N LEU A 55 4.10 -0.05 8.71
CA LEU A 55 4.01 1.17 9.51
C LEU A 55 5.33 1.56 10.19
N ARG A 56 6.21 0.60 10.48
CA ARG A 56 7.52 0.90 11.08
C ARG A 56 8.59 1.29 10.05
N SER A 57 8.37 0.99 8.77
CA SER A 57 9.32 1.28 7.69
C SER A 57 9.02 2.59 6.94
N LEU A 58 7.87 3.22 7.24
CA LEU A 58 7.54 4.59 6.84
C LEU A 58 8.32 5.60 7.69
#